data_AF-A0A1Z8ALN7-F1
#
_entry.id   AF-A0A1Z8ALN7-F1
#
_cell.length_a   1.000
_cell.length_b   1.000
_cell.length_c   1.000
_cell.angle_alpha   90.00
_cell.angle_beta   90.00
_cell.angle_gamma   90.00
#
_symmetry.space_group_name_H-M   'P 1'
#
loop_
_entity.id
_entity.type
_entity.pdbx_description
1 polymer ?
#
loop_
_entity_poly.entity_id
_entity_poly.type
_entity_poly.pdbx_seq_one_letter_code
_entity_poly.pdbx_strand_id
1 'polypeptide(L)'
;MKKPVLIISYYWPPAGGPGVQRWLKFAKYLPGNGYDVTVVIPENPHYPVRDESLVKEIPENISVIKVRINEPSRLSGKLSRKRTKNLQRGIINKKANLLERTLIWIRGNLFIPDARVGWKRHVLKAVEPYFAAHKNATLITTGPPHSIHLIGMELKYLVPSIKWLADFRDPWTTIGYHKDLKL
;
A
#
# COMPACT_ATOMS: atom_id res chain seq x y z
N MET A 1 -28.46 -8.27 8.72
CA MET A 1 -27.03 -8.66 8.83
C MET A 1 -26.16 -7.58 8.20
N LYS A 2 -25.02 -7.25 8.81
CA LYS A 2 -24.08 -6.26 8.24
C LYS A 2 -23.36 -6.84 7.01
N LYS A 3 -23.03 -5.99 6.04
CA LYS A 3 -22.34 -6.40 4.80
C LYS A 3 -20.81 -6.35 4.99
N PRO A 4 -20.07 -7.44 4.79
CA PRO A 4 -18.62 -7.46 5.02
C PRO A 4 -17.86 -6.65 3.97
N VAL A 5 -16.93 -5.81 4.45
CA VAL A 5 -16.06 -4.94 3.66
C VAL A 5 -14.62 -5.09 4.13
N LEU A 6 -13.73 -5.51 3.23
CA LEU A 6 -12.29 -5.56 3.46
C LEU A 6 -11.61 -4.39 2.74
N ILE A 7 -10.97 -3.51 3.48
CA ILE A 7 -10.22 -2.37 2.94
C ILE A 7 -8.72 -2.68 3.04
N ILE A 8 -7.99 -2.69 1.92
CA ILE A 8 -6.53 -2.81 1.93
C ILE A 8 -5.93 -1.42 1.73
N SER A 9 -5.29 -0.89 2.77
CA SER A 9 -4.66 0.44 2.77
C SER A 9 -3.24 0.38 3.30
N TYR A 10 -2.28 0.95 2.55
CA TYR A 10 -0.92 1.13 3.06
C TYR A 10 -0.83 2.31 4.04
N TYR A 11 -1.49 3.41 3.71
CA TYR A 11 -1.52 4.62 4.53
C TYR A 11 -2.68 4.53 5.52
N TRP A 12 -2.34 4.35 6.80
CA TRP A 12 -3.27 4.19 7.91
C TRP A 12 -2.67 4.86 9.15
N PRO A 13 -3.45 5.39 10.10
CA PRO A 13 -2.87 5.99 11.30
C PRO A 13 -1.90 5.02 12.01
N PRO A 14 -0.75 5.51 12.48
CA PRO A 14 -0.39 6.91 12.68
C PRO A 14 0.28 7.60 11.47
N ALA A 15 0.14 7.09 10.24
CA ALA A 15 0.49 7.89 9.07
C ALA A 15 -0.28 9.22 9.11
N GLY A 16 0.39 10.30 8.72
CA GLY A 16 -0.24 11.60 8.47
C GLY A 16 -0.45 11.85 6.98
N GLY A 17 -0.92 13.06 6.67
CA GLY A 17 -1.09 13.54 5.30
C GLY A 17 -2.41 13.14 4.63
N PRO A 18 -2.65 13.62 3.39
CA PRO A 18 -3.93 13.49 2.71
C PRO A 18 -4.29 12.03 2.39
N GLY A 19 -3.27 11.17 2.21
CA GLY A 19 -3.44 9.75 1.92
C GLY A 19 -4.01 8.91 3.09
N VAL A 20 -4.29 9.48 4.25
CA VAL A 20 -4.86 8.72 5.38
C VAL A 20 -6.31 9.08 5.60
N GLN A 21 -6.64 10.35 5.38
CA GLN A 21 -7.91 10.96 5.76
C GLN A 21 -9.11 10.24 5.15
N ARG A 22 -9.14 10.06 3.82
CA ARG A 22 -10.30 9.50 3.11
C ARG A 22 -10.75 8.15 3.67
N TRP A 23 -9.84 7.18 3.72
CA TRP A 23 -10.18 5.82 4.13
C TRP A 23 -10.34 5.67 5.63
N LEU A 24 -9.71 6.53 6.44
CA LEU A 24 -10.00 6.62 7.86
C LEU A 24 -11.45 7.08 8.10
N LYS A 25 -11.91 8.12 7.39
CA LYS A 25 -13.30 8.59 7.51
C LYS A 25 -14.29 7.56 6.97
N PHE A 26 -14.02 6.90 5.84
CA PHE A 26 -14.89 5.82 5.36
C PHE A 26 -14.97 4.67 6.37
N ALA A 27 -13.84 4.20 6.92
CA ALA A 27 -13.85 3.16 7.93
C ALA A 27 -14.61 3.58 9.20
N LYS A 28 -14.58 4.87 9.56
CA LYS A 28 -15.35 5.44 10.68
C LYS A 28 -16.86 5.42 10.45
N TYR A 29 -17.33 5.77 9.25
CA TYR A 29 -18.75 5.98 8.98
C TYR A 29 -19.48 4.80 8.30
N LEU A 30 -18.77 3.93 7.59
CA LEU A 30 -19.36 2.73 6.96
C LEU A 30 -20.05 1.79 7.97
N PRO A 31 -19.53 1.57 9.20
CA PRO A 31 -20.23 0.74 10.19
C PRO A 31 -21.64 1.23 10.53
N GLY A 32 -21.85 2.55 10.58
CA GLY A 32 -23.17 3.17 10.79
C GLY A 32 -24.14 2.99 9.61
N ASN A 33 -23.63 2.59 8.44
CA ASN A 33 -24.42 2.32 7.23
C ASN A 33 -24.63 0.83 6.97
N GLY A 34 -24.51 -0.01 8.01
CA GLY A 34 -24.78 -1.44 7.93
C GLY A 34 -23.66 -2.26 7.31
N TYR A 35 -22.43 -1.75 7.27
CA TYR A 35 -21.25 -2.50 6.84
C TYR A 35 -20.46 -3.04 8.04
N ASP A 36 -19.81 -4.18 7.85
CA ASP A 36 -18.84 -4.74 8.78
C ASP A 36 -17.45 -4.53 8.19
N VAL A 37 -16.65 -3.66 8.81
CA VAL A 37 -15.42 -3.14 8.21
C VAL A 37 -14.21 -3.81 8.84
N THR A 38 -13.39 -4.41 7.98
CA THR A 38 -12.05 -4.88 8.32
C THR A 38 -11.02 -4.14 7.48
N VAL A 39 -9.94 -3.67 8.08
CA VAL A 39 -8.87 -2.95 7.39
C VAL A 39 -7.57 -3.74 7.46
N VAL A 40 -6.93 -3.95 6.32
CA VAL A 40 -5.61 -4.57 6.21
C VAL A 40 -4.56 -3.47 6.07
N ILE A 41 -3.60 -3.47 6.98
CA ILE A 41 -2.56 -2.44 7.06
C ILE A 41 -1.18 -3.09 7.15
N PRO A 42 -0.11 -2.41 6.69
CA PRO A 42 1.24 -2.93 6.86
C PRO A 42 1.63 -2.90 8.33
N GLU A 43 2.32 -3.94 8.79
CA GLU A 43 2.92 -3.96 10.12
C GLU A 43 4.24 -3.19 10.09
N ASN A 44 4.38 -2.19 10.97
CA ASN A 44 5.54 -1.31 11.05
C ASN A 44 5.95 -0.77 9.66
N PRO A 45 5.15 0.10 9.03
CA PRO A 45 5.51 0.75 7.77
C PRO A 45 6.42 1.97 7.99
N HIS A 46 7.15 2.36 6.95
CA HIS A 46 7.89 3.62 6.93
C HIS A 46 7.03 4.70 6.30
N TYR A 47 6.43 5.53 7.15
CA TYR A 47 5.62 6.66 6.72
C TYR A 47 6.46 7.94 6.60
N PRO A 48 6.32 8.71 5.50
CA PRO A 48 7.04 9.97 5.33
C PRO A 48 6.56 11.05 6.32
N VAL A 49 5.27 11.02 6.67
CA VAL A 49 4.63 11.92 7.63
C VAL A 49 3.90 11.06 8.65
N ARG A 50 4.02 11.40 9.93
CA ARG A 50 3.31 10.75 11.03
C ARG A 50 2.47 11.77 11.78
N ASP A 51 1.28 11.34 12.19
CA ASP A 51 0.35 12.11 13.02
C ASP A 51 -0.35 11.13 13.97
N GLU A 52 0.12 11.12 15.22
CA GLU A 52 -0.41 10.24 16.26
C GLU A 52 -1.82 10.64 16.70
N SER A 53 -2.27 11.88 16.43
CA SER A 53 -3.61 12.32 16.80
C SER A 53 -4.70 11.54 16.04
N LEU A 54 -4.39 11.09 14.82
CA LEU A 54 -5.31 10.31 13.98
C LEU A 54 -5.57 8.89 14.51
N VAL A 55 -4.75 8.38 15.43
CA VAL A 55 -5.01 7.07 16.06
C VAL A 55 -6.31 7.12 16.87
N LYS A 56 -6.61 8.27 17.49
CA LYS A 56 -7.86 8.49 18.25
C LYS A 56 -9.11 8.51 17.36
N GLU A 57 -8.93 8.61 16.05
CA GLU A 57 -10.02 8.61 15.08
C GLU A 57 -10.36 7.21 14.56
N ILE A 58 -9.54 6.20 14.87
CA ILE A 58 -9.84 4.81 14.53
C ILE A 58 -11.05 4.37 15.37
N PRO A 59 -12.16 3.97 14.75
CA PRO A 59 -13.33 3.51 15.49
C PRO A 59 -13.05 2.15 16.16
N GLU A 60 -13.60 1.91 17.35
CA GLU A 60 -13.39 0.65 18.09
C GLU A 60 -14.14 -0.54 17.48
N ASN A 61 -15.15 -0.27 16.65
CA ASN A 61 -16.04 -1.29 16.08
C ASN A 61 -15.59 -1.80 14.69
N ILE A 62 -14.32 -1.62 14.34
CA ILE A 62 -13.72 -2.18 13.11
C ILE A 62 -12.61 -3.16 13.48
N SER A 63 -12.36 -4.12 12.59
CA SER A 63 -11.22 -5.03 12.75
C SER A 63 -10.00 -4.52 11.97
N VAL A 64 -8.80 -4.75 12.50
CA VAL A 64 -7.54 -4.37 11.83
C VAL A 64 -6.62 -5.58 11.71
N ILE A 65 -6.29 -5.96 10.49
CA ILE A 65 -5.33 -7.02 10.16
C ILE A 65 -3.98 -6.37 9.84
N LYS A 66 -2.98 -6.57 10.70
CA LYS A 66 -1.62 -6.10 10.46
C LYS A 66 -0.85 -7.17 9.68
N VAL A 67 -0.23 -6.78 8.57
CA VAL A 67 0.49 -7.69 7.69
C VAL A 67 1.91 -7.22 7.50
N ARG A 68 2.88 -8.09 7.81
CA ARG A 68 4.31 -7.84 7.60
C ARG A 68 4.59 -7.29 6.20
N ILE A 69 5.38 -6.22 6.15
CA ILE A 69 5.87 -5.65 4.90
C ILE A 69 7.40 -5.65 4.86
N ASN A 70 7.95 -5.96 3.69
CA ASN A 70 9.39 -5.83 3.44
C ASN A 70 9.65 -4.48 2.76
N GLU A 71 10.37 -3.59 3.44
CA GLU A 71 10.65 -2.25 2.94
C GLU A 71 12.17 -2.05 2.76
N PRO A 72 12.71 -2.19 1.54
CA PRO A 72 14.15 -2.08 1.30
C PRO A 72 14.74 -0.73 1.75
N SER A 73 13.93 0.34 1.73
CA SER A 73 14.32 1.66 2.21
C SER A 73 14.79 1.67 3.67
N ARG A 74 14.32 0.75 4.52
CA ARG A 74 14.82 0.58 5.91
C ARG A 74 16.27 0.12 5.98
N LEU A 75 16.69 -0.73 5.04
CA LEU A 75 18.05 -1.28 4.99
C LEU A 75 19.08 -0.23 4.54
N SER A 76 18.60 0.83 3.87
CA SER A 76 19.43 1.88 3.30
C SER A 76 20.02 2.86 4.33
N GLY A 77 19.55 2.81 5.58
CA GLY A 77 20.09 3.61 6.69
C GLY A 77 21.48 3.18 7.15
N LYS A 78 21.91 1.93 6.86
CA LYS A 78 23.20 1.38 7.28
C LYS A 78 24.26 1.35 6.17
N LEU A 79 23.87 1.39 4.89
CA LEU A 79 24.79 1.37 3.76
C LEU A 79 24.96 2.78 3.18
N SER A 80 26.06 3.44 3.55
CA SER A 80 26.54 4.75 3.04
C SER A 80 25.45 5.81 2.78
N ARG A 81 25.18 6.65 3.79
CA ARG A 81 24.30 7.84 3.74
C ARG A 81 24.51 8.76 2.52
N LYS A 82 25.70 8.78 1.91
CA LYS A 82 26.05 9.65 0.77
C LYS A 82 25.65 9.05 -0.59
N ARG A 83 25.86 7.75 -0.83
CA ARG A 83 25.48 7.08 -2.10
C ARG A 83 23.97 6.86 -2.21
N THR A 84 23.34 6.46 -1.10
CA THR A 84 21.89 6.19 -1.04
C THR A 84 21.04 7.44 -1.25
N LYS A 85 21.46 8.61 -0.74
CA LYS A 85 20.74 9.89 -0.91
C LYS A 85 20.70 10.40 -2.36
N ASN A 86 21.65 10.02 -3.20
CA ASN A 86 21.67 10.42 -4.62
C ASN A 86 20.79 9.49 -5.47
N LEU A 87 20.81 8.18 -5.17
CA LEU A 87 19.90 7.19 -5.76
C LEU A 87 18.43 7.40 -5.37
N GLN A 88 18.15 7.83 -4.14
CA GLN A 88 16.78 8.16 -3.69
C GLN A 88 16.20 9.40 -4.40
N ARG A 89 17.04 10.34 -4.82
CA ARG A 89 16.63 11.58 -5.52
C ARG A 89 16.52 11.42 -7.04
N GLY A 90 16.67 10.22 -7.59
CA GLY A 90 16.63 10.00 -9.04
C GLY A 90 17.79 10.65 -9.80
N ILE A 91 18.85 11.08 -9.11
CA ILE A 91 20.02 11.71 -9.74
C ILE A 91 20.88 10.60 -10.34
N ILE A 92 20.66 10.31 -11.62
CA ILE A 92 21.48 9.39 -12.39
C ILE A 92 22.79 10.10 -12.74
N ASN A 93 23.88 9.73 -12.08
CA ASN A 93 25.20 10.25 -12.39
C ASN A 93 25.70 9.64 -13.72
N LYS A 94 26.17 10.44 -14.68
CA LYS A 94 26.64 9.94 -16.00
C LYS A 94 27.82 8.96 -15.91
N LYS A 95 28.54 8.94 -14.78
CA LYS A 95 29.65 8.01 -14.47
C LYS A 95 29.23 6.94 -13.45
N ALA A 96 28.10 6.28 -13.65
CA ALA A 96 27.66 5.19 -12.77
C ALA A 96 28.41 3.89 -13.07
N ASN A 97 28.99 3.27 -12.04
CA ASN A 97 29.72 2.00 -12.17
C ASN A 97 28.76 0.83 -12.48
N LEU A 98 29.26 -0.32 -12.95
CA LEU A 98 28.43 -1.47 -13.36
C LEU A 98 27.41 -1.89 -12.28
N LEU A 99 27.84 -1.93 -11.00
CA LEU A 99 26.94 -2.21 -9.87
C LEU A 99 25.82 -1.18 -9.72
N GLU A 100 26.10 0.11 -9.91
CA GLU A 100 25.09 1.17 -9.83
C GLU A 100 24.09 1.07 -10.99
N ARG A 101 24.57 0.74 -12.20
CA ARG A 101 23.70 0.45 -13.36
C ARG A 101 22.80 -0.75 -13.09
N THR A 102 23.34 -1.84 -12.54
CA THR A 102 22.54 -3.02 -12.17
C THR A 102 21.51 -2.70 -11.09
N LEU A 103 21.85 -1.92 -10.07
CA LEU A 103 20.90 -1.52 -9.02
C LEU A 103 19.79 -0.59 -9.54
N ILE A 104 20.13 0.34 -10.45
CA ILE A 104 19.14 1.18 -11.15
C ILE A 104 18.21 0.31 -12.00
N TRP A 105 18.76 -0.65 -12.76
CA TRP A 105 17.97 -1.57 -13.58
C TRP A 105 17.05 -2.45 -12.73
N ILE A 106 17.55 -3.06 -11.64
CA ILE A 106 16.74 -3.85 -10.70
C ILE A 106 15.63 -2.96 -10.12
N ARG A 107 15.96 -1.73 -9.71
CA ARG A 107 14.96 -0.80 -9.16
C ARG A 107 13.84 -0.49 -10.16
N GLY A 108 14.19 -0.23 -11.42
CA GLY A 108 13.24 0.14 -12.47
C GLY A 108 12.42 -1.03 -13.01
N ASN A 109 12.93 -2.26 -12.96
CA ASN A 109 12.30 -3.42 -13.62
C ASN A 109 11.69 -4.44 -12.65
N LEU A 110 12.18 -4.54 -11.41
CA LEU A 110 11.73 -5.56 -10.47
C LEU A 110 10.63 -5.07 -9.51
N PHE A 111 10.52 -3.75 -9.30
CA PHE A 111 9.54 -3.14 -8.39
C PHE A 111 8.45 -2.39 -9.16
N ILE A 112 7.78 -3.08 -10.09
CA ILE A 112 6.66 -2.53 -10.86
C ILE A 112 5.33 -2.94 -10.19
N PRO A 113 4.37 -2.02 -9.99
CA PRO A 113 4.44 -0.60 -10.32
C PRO A 113 5.21 0.24 -9.30
N ASP A 114 5.47 -0.30 -8.11
CA ASP A 114 6.18 0.41 -7.05
C ASP A 114 6.91 -0.53 -6.06
N ALA A 115 7.71 0.07 -5.17
CA ALA A 115 8.54 -0.61 -4.19
C ALA A 115 7.77 -1.48 -3.17
N ARG A 116 6.44 -1.42 -3.12
CA ARG A 116 5.59 -2.20 -2.20
C ARG A 116 4.99 -3.44 -2.85
N VAL A 117 5.31 -3.75 -4.10
CA VAL A 117 4.79 -4.95 -4.81
C VAL A 117 5.01 -6.26 -4.04
N GLY A 118 6.12 -6.39 -3.31
CA GLY A 118 6.41 -7.58 -2.49
C GLY A 118 5.45 -7.79 -1.30
N TRP A 119 4.67 -6.77 -0.92
CA TRP A 119 3.68 -6.88 0.16
C TRP A 119 2.51 -7.80 -0.25
N LYS A 120 2.22 -7.89 -1.55
CA LYS A 120 1.12 -8.68 -2.13
C LYS A 120 1.05 -10.09 -1.57
N ARG A 121 2.15 -10.85 -1.64
CA ARG A 121 2.21 -12.25 -1.17
C ARG A 121 1.79 -12.40 0.30
N HIS A 122 2.22 -11.48 1.16
CA HIS A 122 1.92 -11.53 2.59
C HIS A 122 0.45 -11.21 2.84
N VAL A 123 -0.10 -10.24 2.12
CA VAL A 123 -1.51 -9.85 2.25
C VAL A 123 -2.43 -10.98 1.79
N LEU A 124 -2.17 -11.58 0.62
CA LEU A 124 -2.99 -12.68 0.10
C LEU A 124 -3.12 -13.82 1.10
N LYS A 125 -1.99 -14.24 1.71
CA LYS A 125 -1.99 -15.28 2.75
C LYS A 125 -2.75 -14.85 4.01
N ALA A 126 -2.62 -13.59 4.42
CA ALA A 126 -3.25 -13.09 5.65
C ALA A 126 -4.78 -12.98 5.54
N VAL A 127 -5.31 -12.72 4.34
CA VAL A 127 -6.75 -12.49 4.12
C VAL A 127 -7.50 -13.72 3.64
N GLU A 128 -6.81 -14.82 3.36
CA GLU A 128 -7.42 -16.09 2.94
C GLU A 128 -8.52 -16.57 3.92
N PRO A 129 -8.29 -16.60 5.27
CA PRO A 129 -9.35 -16.98 6.21
C PRO A 129 -10.55 -16.02 6.21
N TYR A 130 -10.32 -14.74 5.94
CA TYR A 130 -11.39 -13.74 5.89
C TYR A 130 -12.38 -14.05 4.76
N PHE A 131 -11.89 -14.37 3.56
CA PHE A 131 -12.75 -14.68 2.42
C PHE A 131 -13.38 -16.07 2.50
N ALA A 132 -12.77 -17.01 3.23
CA ALA A 132 -13.40 -18.29 3.56
C ALA A 132 -14.64 -18.09 4.45
N ALA A 133 -14.57 -17.18 5.42
CA ALA A 133 -15.68 -16.88 6.33
C ALA A 133 -16.74 -15.93 5.73
N HIS A 134 -16.36 -15.02 4.84
CA HIS A 134 -17.24 -13.96 4.32
C HIS A 134 -17.48 -14.09 2.81
N LYS A 135 -18.38 -15.00 2.43
CA LYS A 135 -18.81 -15.13 1.03
C LYS A 135 -19.46 -13.83 0.55
N ASN A 136 -19.14 -13.37 -0.66
CA ASN A 136 -19.64 -12.13 -1.27
C ASN A 136 -19.19 -10.82 -0.58
N ALA A 137 -18.06 -10.82 0.13
CA ALA A 137 -17.50 -9.59 0.69
C ALA A 137 -17.17 -8.56 -0.40
N THR A 138 -17.22 -7.27 -0.01
CA THR A 138 -16.70 -6.19 -0.84
C THR A 138 -15.23 -5.96 -0.49
N LEU A 139 -14.36 -6.07 -1.48
CA LEU A 139 -12.95 -5.74 -1.39
C LEU A 139 -12.71 -4.33 -1.92
N ILE A 140 -12.00 -3.53 -1.16
CA ILE A 140 -11.58 -2.20 -1.54
C ILE A 140 -10.06 -2.11 -1.47
N THR A 141 -9.41 -1.67 -2.55
CA THR A 141 -7.99 -1.35 -2.58
C THR A 141 -7.78 0.14 -2.83
N THR A 142 -6.90 0.79 -2.07
CA THR A 142 -6.61 2.23 -2.24
C THR A 142 -5.15 2.48 -2.56
N GLY A 143 -4.88 3.19 -3.65
CA GLY A 143 -3.54 3.58 -4.11
C GLY A 143 -3.37 5.11 -4.12
N PRO A 144 -2.13 5.63 -4.08
CA PRO A 144 -0.86 4.90 -4.02
C PRO A 144 -0.57 4.31 -2.63
N PRO A 145 0.33 3.30 -2.51
CA PRO A 145 1.04 2.61 -3.59
C PRO A 145 0.09 1.80 -4.48
N HIS A 146 0.27 1.88 -5.79
CA HIS A 146 -0.63 1.26 -6.76
C HIS A 146 -0.50 -0.27 -6.81
N SER A 147 0.60 -0.83 -6.30
CA SER A 147 0.77 -2.27 -6.15
C SER A 147 -0.30 -2.91 -5.28
N ILE A 148 -1.02 -2.14 -4.45
CA ILE A 148 -2.19 -2.63 -3.70
C ILE A 148 -3.28 -3.10 -4.65
N HIS A 149 -3.49 -2.43 -5.79
CA HIS A 149 -4.50 -2.86 -6.75
C HIS A 149 -4.18 -4.22 -7.37
N LEU A 150 -2.90 -4.62 -7.46
CA LEU A 150 -2.53 -5.98 -7.86
C LEU A 150 -2.99 -7.04 -6.86
N ILE A 151 -3.02 -6.70 -5.56
CA ILE A 151 -3.61 -7.54 -4.52
C ILE A 151 -5.11 -7.72 -4.78
N GLY A 152 -5.79 -6.60 -5.10
CA GLY A 152 -7.21 -6.59 -5.44
C GLY A 152 -7.55 -7.48 -6.64
N MET A 153 -6.74 -7.36 -7.69
CA MET A 153 -6.87 -8.14 -8.92
C MET A 153 -6.70 -9.63 -8.65
N GLU A 154 -5.66 -10.01 -7.92
CA GLU A 154 -5.39 -11.42 -7.60
C GLU A 154 -6.47 -12.03 -6.69
N LEU A 155 -6.94 -11.30 -5.68
CA LEU A 155 -8.06 -11.74 -4.85
C LEU A 155 -9.36 -11.90 -5.64
N LYS A 156 -9.65 -10.99 -6.57
CA LYS A 156 -10.83 -11.09 -7.44
C LYS A 156 -10.76 -12.30 -8.36
N TYR A 157 -9.57 -12.63 -8.85
CA TYR A 157 -9.33 -13.84 -9.64
C TYR A 157 -9.51 -15.12 -8.81
N LEU A 158 -8.92 -15.16 -7.61
CA LEU A 158 -8.98 -16.32 -6.70
C LEU A 158 -10.36 -16.52 -6.07
N VAL A 159 -11.10 -15.44 -5.83
CA VAL A 159 -12.42 -15.45 -5.19
C VAL A 159 -13.43 -14.67 -6.05
N PRO A 160 -13.94 -15.27 -7.15
CA PRO A 160 -14.78 -14.54 -8.12
C PRO A 160 -16.06 -13.93 -7.55
N SER A 161 -16.54 -14.42 -6.41
CA SER A 161 -17.76 -13.94 -5.74
C SER A 161 -17.61 -12.58 -5.06
N ILE A 162 -16.38 -12.09 -4.83
CA ILE A 162 -16.17 -10.79 -4.20
C ILE A 162 -16.49 -9.65 -5.16
N LYS A 163 -16.97 -8.52 -4.62
CA LYS A 163 -17.08 -7.27 -5.37
C LYS A 163 -15.80 -6.47 -5.14
N TRP A 164 -15.06 -6.14 -6.17
CA TRP A 164 -13.80 -5.40 -6.04
C TRP A 164 -13.96 -3.95 -6.52
N LEU A 165 -13.64 -2.99 -5.64
CA LEU A 165 -13.50 -1.57 -5.94
C LEU A 165 -12.03 -1.15 -5.83
N ALA A 166 -11.48 -0.55 -6.88
CA ALA A 166 -10.14 0.02 -6.87
C ALA A 166 -10.22 1.55 -6.81
N ASP A 167 -9.75 2.14 -5.72
CA ASP A 167 -9.69 3.59 -5.51
C ASP A 167 -8.33 4.15 -5.91
N PHE A 168 -8.30 4.82 -7.06
CA PHE A 168 -7.15 5.55 -7.58
C PHE A 168 -7.24 7.00 -7.11
N ARG A 169 -6.52 7.32 -6.03
CA ARG A 169 -6.56 8.68 -5.45
C ARG A 169 -5.73 9.67 -6.23
N ASP A 170 -4.63 9.16 -6.79
CA ASP A 170 -3.73 9.86 -7.69
C ASP A 170 -3.78 9.20 -9.07
N PRO A 171 -3.45 9.93 -10.15
CA PRO A 171 -3.31 9.33 -11.47
C PRO A 171 -2.23 8.25 -11.46
N TRP A 172 -2.45 7.12 -12.15
CA TRP A 172 -1.45 6.05 -12.23
C TRP A 172 -0.40 6.34 -13.31
N THR A 173 -0.82 6.79 -14.50
CA THR A 173 0.07 6.90 -15.68
C THR A 173 0.57 8.32 -15.94
N THR A 174 -0.15 9.34 -15.47
CA THR A 174 0.10 10.75 -15.77
C THR A 174 0.71 11.52 -14.60
N ILE A 175 1.48 10.84 -13.73
CA ILE A 175 2.13 11.49 -12.60
C ILE A 175 3.23 12.42 -13.10
N GLY A 176 3.23 13.69 -12.66
CA GLY A 176 4.07 14.75 -13.22
C GLY A 176 5.56 14.47 -13.25
N TYR A 177 6.09 13.69 -12.28
CA TYR A 177 7.51 13.34 -12.21
C TYR A 177 7.91 12.13 -13.08
N HIS A 178 6.97 11.44 -13.76
CA HIS A 178 7.33 10.34 -14.67
C HIS A 178 8.28 10.80 -15.78
N LYS A 179 8.15 12.05 -16.23
CA LYS A 179 9.07 12.68 -17.19
C LYS A 179 10.51 12.76 -16.67
N ASP A 180 10.69 12.84 -15.35
CA ASP A 180 12.00 12.90 -14.70
C ASP A 180 12.62 11.51 -14.50
N LEU A 181 11.82 10.43 -14.59
CA LEU A 181 12.28 9.05 -14.36
C LEU A 181 12.99 8.43 -15.56
N LYS A 182 13.04 9.11 -16.73
CA LYS A 182 13.65 8.61 -17.98
C LYS A 182 13.26 7.16 -18.29
N LEU A 183 11.97 6.87 -18.12
CA LEU A 183 11.35 5.60 -18.48
C LEU A 183 11.29 5.44 -19.99
#